data_AF-X1FNN5-F1
#
_entry.id   AF-X1FNN5-F1
#
_cell.length_a   1.000
_cell.length_b   1.000
_cell.length_c   1.000
_cell.angle_alpha   90.00
_cell.angle_beta   90.00
_cell.angle_gamma   90.00
#
_symmetry.space_group_name_H-M   'P 1'
#
loop_
_entity.id
_entity.type
_entity.pdbx_description
1 polymer ?
#
loop_
_entity_poly.entity_id
_entity_poly.type
_entity_poly.pdbx_seq_one_letter_code
_entity_poly.pdbx_strand_id
1 'polypeptide(L)'
;GNGNPVECRDAIKSASQLLKTGGILAVKGLGGFQLACDATNEVAINLLRTRKGRPGKPLAVMVPTLEGIEKYCLVSPEERKLLGSPQCPIVLLRWKHSSSNISPAVAPNLNYLGVMLPYTPLHHLLLRETALPLVMTSGNLSEEPIAKDNDEALTRLKGIADYFLLHNRDIFSRYDDSVYMVEGKPQAIRRARGYAPYPTFLPFRSKQVLACGGELKNTFCLTKDEHAFLSQHIGDMENEETLEHFENTVELYKKLFRIEPEIMAYDMHPEYLSTKYALDAGSEQGLSLIPVQHHHAHIVSCLVENKVEGPVIGVALDGTGYGTDGTIWGGEFLLCDFRSFQRVGHLEYVPLPGGEAAIKKPYRMALGYLYTLLEEDFSLESLPISKVNSDELDIIKQQLRRGINSPLTSSAGRLFDAVSALVGVRGEIDYEAQAAIELEMLA
;
A
#
# COMPACT_ATOMS: atom_id res chain seq x y z
N GLY A 1 -16.58 14.77 -19.59
CA GLY A 1 -17.01 15.89 -20.47
C GLY A 1 -16.22 17.16 -20.18
N ASN A 2 -16.49 18.28 -20.84
CA ASN A 2 -15.77 19.56 -20.70
C ASN A 2 -16.07 20.33 -19.38
N GLY A 3 -16.45 19.64 -18.29
CA GLY A 3 -16.66 20.27 -16.97
C GLY A 3 -17.89 21.19 -16.86
N ASN A 4 -18.94 20.99 -17.66
CA ASN A 4 -20.13 21.84 -17.59
C ASN A 4 -20.81 21.73 -16.21
N PRO A 5 -21.20 22.87 -15.60
CA PRO A 5 -21.99 22.85 -14.38
C PRO A 5 -23.27 22.04 -14.55
N VAL A 6 -23.57 21.19 -13.58
CA VAL A 6 -24.87 20.51 -13.50
C VAL A 6 -25.84 21.47 -12.82
N GLU A 7 -26.84 21.96 -13.56
CA GLU A 7 -27.90 22.78 -12.96
C GLU A 7 -28.66 21.96 -11.91
N CYS A 8 -28.46 22.29 -10.65
CA CYS A 8 -29.12 21.65 -9.52
C CYS A 8 -29.40 22.66 -8.41
N ARG A 9 -30.50 22.45 -7.68
CA ARG A 9 -30.83 23.26 -6.49
C ARG A 9 -30.14 22.74 -5.23
N ASP A 10 -29.89 21.44 -5.18
CA ASP A 10 -29.22 20.76 -4.08
C ASP A 10 -28.22 19.76 -4.67
N ALA A 11 -26.94 20.11 -4.58
CA ALA A 11 -25.85 19.30 -5.12
C ALA A 11 -25.75 17.92 -4.46
N ILE A 12 -26.09 17.79 -3.18
CA ILE A 12 -26.04 16.51 -2.45
C ILE A 12 -27.14 15.59 -2.95
N LYS A 13 -28.36 16.11 -3.10
CA LYS A 13 -29.48 15.34 -3.61
C LYS A 13 -29.25 14.90 -5.06
N SER A 14 -28.72 15.77 -5.91
CA SER A 14 -28.34 15.43 -7.28
C SER A 14 -27.23 14.38 -7.32
N ALA A 15 -26.16 14.56 -6.54
CA ALA A 15 -25.07 13.58 -6.42
C ALA A 15 -25.58 12.20 -5.99
N SER A 16 -26.46 12.16 -4.99
CA SER A 16 -27.09 10.93 -4.51
C SER A 16 -27.88 10.21 -5.61
N GLN A 17 -28.67 10.93 -6.40
CA GLN A 17 -29.40 10.34 -7.51
C GLN A 17 -28.46 9.77 -8.59
N LEU A 18 -27.40 10.50 -8.93
CA LEU A 18 -26.41 10.05 -9.90
C LEU A 18 -25.73 8.74 -9.46
N LEU A 19 -25.36 8.64 -8.18
CA LEU A 19 -24.82 7.41 -7.59
C LEU A 19 -25.84 6.25 -7.66
N LYS A 20 -27.11 6.50 -7.31
CA LYS A 20 -28.19 5.50 -7.40
C LYS A 20 -28.44 5.01 -8.82
N THR A 21 -28.21 5.85 -9.82
CA THR A 21 -28.30 5.47 -11.25
C THR A 21 -27.04 4.78 -11.79
N GLY A 22 -26.03 4.52 -10.93
CA GLY A 22 -24.80 3.82 -11.29
C GLY A 22 -23.68 4.72 -11.82
N GLY A 23 -23.78 6.05 -11.65
CA GLY A 23 -22.73 6.99 -12.02
C GLY A 23 -21.54 6.96 -11.07
N ILE A 24 -20.34 7.23 -11.58
CA ILE A 24 -19.10 7.37 -10.82
C ILE A 24 -18.88 8.86 -10.52
N LEU A 25 -18.76 9.22 -9.24
CA LEU A 25 -18.63 10.59 -8.78
C LEU A 25 -17.25 10.83 -8.16
N ALA A 26 -16.53 11.86 -8.59
CA ALA A 26 -15.37 12.37 -7.87
C ALA A 26 -15.84 13.33 -6.76
N VAL A 27 -15.59 13.00 -5.50
CA VAL A 27 -16.00 13.77 -4.32
C VAL A 27 -14.78 14.43 -3.70
N LYS A 28 -14.79 15.76 -3.56
CA LYS A 28 -13.72 16.47 -2.84
C LYS A 28 -13.85 16.22 -1.34
N GLY A 29 -12.90 15.49 -0.77
CA GLY A 29 -12.87 15.09 0.64
C GLY A 29 -12.07 16.05 1.53
N LEU A 30 -11.59 15.52 2.66
CA LEU A 30 -10.76 16.29 3.61
C LEU A 30 -9.30 16.39 3.16
N GLY A 31 -8.71 15.26 2.77
CA GLY A 31 -7.28 15.14 2.42
C GLY A 31 -7.01 14.99 0.92
N GLY A 32 -8.05 14.91 0.10
CA GLY A 32 -7.96 14.77 -1.35
C GLY A 32 -9.31 14.35 -1.94
N PHE A 33 -9.33 14.10 -3.25
CA PHE A 33 -10.50 13.60 -3.96
C PHE A 33 -10.68 12.10 -3.78
N GLN A 34 -11.93 11.66 -3.67
CA GLN A 34 -12.30 10.24 -3.65
C GLN A 34 -13.20 9.92 -4.86
N LEU A 35 -13.07 8.74 -5.45
CA LEU A 35 -14.00 8.21 -6.44
C LEU A 35 -15.05 7.37 -5.73
N ALA A 36 -16.31 7.71 -5.97
CA ALA A 36 -17.48 7.12 -5.35
C ALA A 36 -18.40 6.46 -6.37
N CYS A 37 -18.85 5.24 -6.07
CA CYS A 37 -19.93 4.55 -6.77
C CYS A 37 -20.69 3.63 -5.80
N ASP A 38 -21.87 3.17 -6.20
CA ASP A 38 -22.66 2.22 -5.41
C ASP A 38 -21.94 0.87 -5.26
N ALA A 39 -21.63 0.48 -4.01
CA ALA A 39 -20.92 -0.76 -3.70
C ALA A 39 -21.76 -2.03 -3.92
N THR A 40 -23.06 -1.89 -4.18
CA THR A 40 -23.98 -2.99 -4.54
C THR A 40 -24.17 -3.13 -6.04
N ASN A 41 -23.68 -2.16 -6.83
CA ASN A 41 -23.82 -2.14 -8.28
C ASN A 41 -22.53 -2.65 -8.96
N GLU A 42 -22.50 -3.94 -9.28
CA GLU A 42 -21.35 -4.59 -9.90
C GLU A 42 -20.93 -3.95 -11.24
N VAL A 43 -21.89 -3.47 -12.04
CA VAL A 43 -21.60 -2.79 -13.32
C VAL A 43 -20.83 -1.50 -13.07
N ALA A 44 -21.24 -0.69 -12.09
CA ALA A 44 -20.55 0.54 -11.73
C ALA A 44 -19.15 0.27 -11.17
N ILE A 45 -18.99 -0.78 -10.37
CA ILE A 45 -17.69 -1.20 -9.82
C ILE A 45 -16.74 -1.64 -10.93
N ASN A 46 -17.19 -2.49 -11.85
CA ASN A 46 -16.37 -2.98 -12.96
C ASN A 46 -15.99 -1.85 -13.94
N LEU A 47 -16.90 -0.89 -14.14
CA LEU A 47 -16.61 0.32 -14.91
C LEU A 47 -15.53 1.18 -14.21
N LEU A 48 -15.64 1.39 -12.90
CA LEU A 48 -14.64 2.10 -12.10
C LEU A 48 -13.27 1.40 -12.19
N ARG A 49 -13.23 0.07 -12.02
CA ARG A 49 -11.98 -0.71 -12.12
C ARG A 49 -11.32 -0.57 -13.48
N THR A 50 -12.10 -0.71 -14.55
CA THR A 50 -11.61 -0.55 -15.93
C THR A 50 -11.03 0.84 -16.15
N ARG A 51 -11.77 1.89 -15.78
CA ARG A 51 -11.34 3.28 -16.00
C ARG A 51 -10.13 3.68 -15.15
N LYS A 52 -9.99 3.12 -13.93
CA LYS A 52 -8.86 3.38 -13.01
C LYS A 52 -7.63 2.51 -13.31
N GLY A 53 -7.76 1.48 -14.16
CA GLY A 53 -6.69 0.49 -14.37
C GLY A 53 -6.40 -0.36 -13.13
N ARG A 54 -7.44 -0.70 -12.34
CA ARG A 54 -7.32 -1.38 -11.04
C ARG A 54 -8.16 -2.67 -11.00
N PRO A 55 -7.73 -3.75 -11.65
CA PRO A 55 -8.55 -4.97 -11.77
C PRO A 55 -8.70 -5.72 -10.44
N GLY A 56 -7.61 -6.06 -9.75
CA GLY A 56 -7.65 -6.90 -8.54
C GLY A 56 -7.65 -6.16 -7.19
N LYS A 57 -6.98 -5.01 -7.07
CA LYS A 57 -6.73 -4.36 -5.76
C LYS A 57 -8.06 -3.98 -5.07
N PRO A 58 -8.30 -4.37 -3.80
CA PRO A 58 -9.59 -4.21 -3.13
C PRO A 58 -9.98 -2.74 -2.96
N LEU A 59 -11.27 -2.42 -3.06
CA LEU A 59 -11.81 -1.07 -2.94
C LEU A 59 -12.41 -0.88 -1.54
N ALA A 60 -12.15 0.29 -0.92
CA ALA A 60 -12.73 0.61 0.38
C ALA A 60 -14.19 1.00 0.25
N VAL A 61 -15.01 0.65 1.24
CA VAL A 61 -16.45 0.92 1.29
C VAL A 61 -16.79 1.78 2.49
N MET A 62 -17.47 2.89 2.26
CA MET A 62 -18.06 3.72 3.30
C MET A 62 -19.50 3.31 3.57
N VAL A 63 -19.82 3.07 4.83
CA VAL A 63 -21.15 2.65 5.28
C VAL A 63 -21.72 3.69 6.24
N PRO A 64 -23.02 4.04 6.18
CA PRO A 64 -23.57 5.18 6.93
C PRO A 64 -23.46 5.06 8.46
N THR A 65 -23.63 3.85 9.00
CA THR A 65 -23.63 3.59 10.43
C THR A 65 -22.94 2.27 10.75
N LEU A 66 -22.51 2.14 12.00
CA LEU A 66 -21.87 0.93 12.50
C LEU A 66 -22.81 -0.28 12.46
N GLU A 67 -24.08 -0.10 12.80
CA GLU A 67 -25.11 -1.14 12.68
C GLU A 67 -25.30 -1.57 11.22
N GLY A 68 -25.07 -0.65 10.27
CA GLY A 68 -25.02 -0.96 8.84
C GLY A 68 -23.84 -1.86 8.49
N ILE A 69 -22.66 -1.60 9.06
CA ILE A 69 -21.44 -2.41 8.84
C ILE A 69 -21.67 -3.85 9.32
N GLU A 70 -22.32 -4.03 10.47
CA GLU A 70 -22.55 -5.36 11.06
C GLU A 70 -23.44 -6.29 10.20
N LYS A 71 -24.17 -5.73 9.23
CA LYS A 71 -24.92 -6.52 8.23
C LYS A 71 -23.98 -7.18 7.22
N TYR A 72 -22.86 -6.54 6.92
CA TYR A 72 -21.89 -6.97 5.91
C TYR A 72 -20.69 -7.68 6.53
N CYS A 73 -20.26 -7.29 7.73
CA CYS A 73 -19.02 -7.77 8.33
C CYS A 73 -19.22 -8.31 9.74
N LEU A 74 -18.29 -9.15 10.19
CA LEU A 74 -18.08 -9.39 11.62
C LEU A 74 -17.29 -8.21 12.19
N VAL A 75 -17.67 -7.76 13.38
CA VAL A 75 -17.06 -6.59 14.03
C VAL A 75 -16.83 -6.93 15.50
N SER A 76 -15.57 -7.05 15.87
CA SER A 76 -15.10 -7.19 17.26
C SER A 76 -15.22 -5.86 18.03
N PRO A 77 -15.14 -5.88 19.37
CA PRO A 77 -15.13 -4.67 20.19
C PRO A 77 -14.01 -3.69 19.83
N GLU A 78 -12.81 -4.20 19.55
CA GLU A 78 -11.63 -3.44 19.16
C GLU A 78 -11.80 -2.78 17.78
N GLU A 79 -12.32 -3.50 16.80
CA GLU A 79 -12.66 -2.96 15.47
C GLU A 79 -13.76 -1.90 15.57
N ARG A 80 -14.79 -2.13 16.39
CA ARG A 80 -15.85 -1.16 16.68
C ARG A 80 -15.28 0.13 17.27
N LYS A 81 -14.36 0.02 18.24
CA LYS A 81 -13.68 1.16 18.85
C LYS A 81 -12.85 1.93 17.82
N LEU A 82 -12.16 1.20 16.94
CA LEU A 82 -11.32 1.81 15.91
C LEU A 82 -12.14 2.55 14.84
N LEU A 83 -13.24 1.94 14.36
CA LEU A 83 -14.19 2.56 13.44
C LEU A 83 -14.81 3.83 14.03
N GLY A 84 -15.21 3.79 15.30
CA GLY A 84 -15.80 4.92 16.02
C GLY A 84 -14.78 5.95 16.54
N SER A 85 -13.49 5.76 16.28
CA SER A 85 -12.45 6.69 16.74
C SER A 85 -12.51 8.02 15.99
N PRO A 86 -11.99 9.13 16.56
CA PRO A 86 -11.86 10.40 15.85
C PRO A 86 -11.02 10.29 14.56
N GLN A 87 -10.11 9.33 14.50
CA GLN A 87 -9.30 9.04 13.32
C GLN A 87 -10.13 8.43 12.20
N CYS A 88 -11.18 7.68 12.51
CA CYS A 88 -12.10 7.05 11.57
C CYS A 88 -11.38 6.43 10.34
N PRO A 89 -10.44 5.48 10.56
CA PRO A 89 -9.69 4.85 9.47
C PRO A 89 -10.58 3.89 8.67
N ILE A 90 -10.05 3.40 7.55
CA ILE A 90 -10.52 2.16 6.93
C ILE A 90 -10.05 1.01 7.82
N VAL A 91 -10.96 0.12 8.19
CA VAL A 91 -10.69 -1.08 8.97
C VAL A 91 -10.97 -2.31 8.10
N LEU A 92 -10.02 -3.24 8.04
CA LEU A 92 -10.20 -4.52 7.35
C LEU A 92 -11.00 -5.45 8.24
N LEU A 93 -12.25 -5.74 7.87
CA LEU A 93 -13.18 -6.55 8.65
C LEU A 93 -13.49 -7.86 7.94
N ARG A 94 -13.64 -8.96 8.69
CA ARG A 94 -14.03 -10.25 8.12
C ARG A 94 -15.41 -10.14 7.47
N TRP A 95 -15.48 -10.47 6.17
CA TRP A 95 -16.64 -10.26 5.32
C TRP A 95 -17.64 -11.41 5.42
N LYS A 96 -18.93 -11.09 5.63
CA LYS A 96 -20.06 -12.03 5.58
C LYS A 96 -20.61 -12.14 4.16
N HIS A 97 -19.88 -12.84 3.30
CA HIS A 97 -20.26 -13.03 1.88
C HIS A 97 -21.73 -13.46 1.70
N SER A 98 -22.23 -14.38 2.53
CA SER A 98 -23.58 -14.94 2.40
C SER A 98 -24.73 -14.00 2.77
N SER A 99 -24.48 -12.94 3.57
CA SER A 99 -25.51 -12.00 4.03
C SER A 99 -25.33 -10.59 3.47
N SER A 100 -24.28 -10.37 2.67
CA SER A 100 -23.91 -9.07 2.13
C SER A 100 -24.48 -8.88 0.72
N ASN A 101 -25.08 -7.72 0.46
CA ASN A 101 -25.44 -7.30 -0.89
C ASN A 101 -24.36 -6.42 -1.57
N ILE A 102 -23.24 -6.17 -0.89
CA ILE A 102 -22.05 -5.57 -1.51
C ILE A 102 -21.50 -6.56 -2.54
N SER A 103 -21.21 -6.09 -3.75
CA SER A 103 -20.73 -6.96 -4.83
C SER A 103 -19.34 -7.54 -4.49
N PRO A 104 -19.11 -8.85 -4.73
CA PRO A 104 -17.79 -9.47 -4.65
C PRO A 104 -16.70 -8.74 -5.45
N ALA A 105 -17.09 -8.01 -6.51
CA ALA A 105 -16.16 -7.21 -7.31
C ALA A 105 -15.47 -6.09 -6.50
N VAL A 106 -15.96 -5.73 -5.31
CA VAL A 106 -15.29 -4.77 -4.42
C VAL A 106 -13.95 -5.31 -3.90
N ALA A 107 -13.89 -6.59 -3.52
CA ALA A 107 -12.71 -7.24 -2.98
C ALA A 107 -12.64 -8.69 -3.50
N PRO A 108 -12.27 -8.88 -4.78
CA PRO A 108 -12.31 -10.19 -5.43
C PRO A 108 -11.35 -11.16 -4.72
N ASN A 109 -11.80 -12.40 -4.50
CA ASN A 109 -11.05 -13.47 -3.83
C ASN A 109 -10.64 -13.21 -2.38
N LEU A 110 -11.18 -12.18 -1.72
CA LEU A 110 -10.84 -11.84 -0.35
C LEU A 110 -11.96 -12.18 0.65
N ASN A 111 -11.55 -12.62 1.84
CA ASN A 111 -12.43 -12.83 2.99
C ASN A 111 -12.57 -11.58 3.87
N TYR A 112 -11.91 -10.48 3.50
CA TYR A 112 -11.94 -9.21 4.22
C TYR A 112 -12.47 -8.09 3.34
N LEU A 113 -13.17 -7.15 3.96
CA LEU A 113 -13.66 -5.93 3.34
C LEU A 113 -13.05 -4.73 4.05
N GLY A 114 -12.47 -3.80 3.30
CA GLY A 114 -12.01 -2.52 3.84
C GLY A 114 -13.20 -1.59 4.04
N VAL A 115 -13.58 -1.33 5.29
CA VAL A 115 -14.78 -0.56 5.63
C VAL A 115 -14.43 0.69 6.42
N MET A 116 -15.12 1.80 6.16
CA MET A 116 -15.01 3.03 6.96
C MET A 116 -16.38 3.66 7.24
N LEU A 117 -16.43 4.49 8.29
CA LEU A 117 -17.57 5.33 8.58
C LEU A 117 -17.42 6.73 7.91
N PRO A 118 -18.53 7.47 7.71
CA PRO A 118 -18.47 8.86 7.28
C PRO A 118 -17.73 9.71 8.32
N TYR A 119 -16.73 10.46 7.85
CA TYR A 119 -15.84 11.26 8.71
C TYR A 119 -15.88 12.77 8.43
N THR A 120 -16.70 13.22 7.48
CA THR A 120 -16.95 14.66 7.23
C THR A 120 -18.45 14.93 7.14
N PRO A 121 -18.90 16.18 7.37
CA PRO A 121 -20.32 16.54 7.16
C PRO A 121 -20.81 16.22 5.75
N LEU A 122 -19.95 16.40 4.73
CA LEU A 122 -20.26 16.03 3.35
C LEU A 122 -20.57 14.53 3.22
N HIS A 123 -19.73 13.68 3.81
CA HIS A 123 -19.95 12.23 3.81
C HIS A 123 -21.24 11.86 4.54
N HIS A 124 -21.51 12.44 5.71
CA HIS A 124 -22.75 12.18 6.44
C HIS A 124 -24.00 12.56 5.62
N LEU A 125 -23.99 13.72 4.98
CA LEU A 125 -25.12 14.18 4.16
C LEU A 125 -25.31 13.31 2.92
N LEU A 126 -24.22 12.99 2.20
CA LEU A 126 -24.25 12.15 1.02
C LEU A 126 -24.77 10.75 1.34
N LEU A 127 -24.18 10.07 2.34
CA LEU A 127 -24.57 8.71 2.72
C LEU A 127 -25.99 8.65 3.29
N ARG A 128 -26.45 9.71 3.99
CA ARG A 128 -27.83 9.81 4.45
C ARG A 128 -28.82 9.92 3.30
N GLU A 129 -28.53 10.74 2.29
CA GLU A 129 -29.40 10.94 1.13
C GLU A 129 -29.34 9.74 0.17
N THR A 130 -28.19 9.08 0.07
CA THR A 130 -27.99 7.92 -0.80
C THR A 130 -28.54 6.64 -0.19
N ALA A 131 -28.39 6.46 1.13
CA ALA A 131 -28.86 5.28 1.87
C ALA A 131 -28.34 3.94 1.33
N LEU A 132 -27.13 3.95 0.74
CA LEU A 132 -26.42 2.78 0.20
C LEU A 132 -24.97 2.77 0.69
N PRO A 133 -24.31 1.60 0.80
CA PRO A 133 -22.87 1.55 0.94
C PRO A 133 -22.21 2.06 -0.35
N LEU A 134 -21.20 2.92 -0.21
CA LEU A 134 -20.49 3.49 -1.35
C LEU A 134 -19.06 3.02 -1.36
N VAL A 135 -18.54 2.62 -2.52
CA VAL A 135 -17.09 2.56 -2.73
C VAL A 135 -16.55 3.97 -2.52
N MET A 136 -15.45 4.12 -1.79
CA MET A 136 -14.73 5.38 -1.59
C MET A 136 -13.24 5.11 -1.72
N THR A 137 -12.72 5.17 -2.95
CA THR A 137 -11.27 4.99 -3.22
C THR A 137 -10.60 6.32 -3.53
N SER A 138 -9.28 6.41 -3.36
CA SER A 138 -8.49 7.59 -3.76
C SER A 138 -8.76 8.02 -5.21
N GLY A 139 -8.86 9.33 -5.42
CA GLY A 139 -9.08 10.00 -6.70
C GLY A 139 -7.76 10.32 -7.40
N ASN A 140 -7.15 9.29 -7.97
CA ASN A 140 -5.90 9.32 -8.72
C ASN A 140 -5.94 8.26 -9.83
N LEU A 141 -5.08 8.38 -10.84
CA LEU A 141 -4.67 7.24 -11.67
C LEU A 141 -3.79 6.31 -10.80
N SER A 142 -3.79 5.00 -11.08
CA SER A 142 -3.12 4.01 -10.22
C SER A 142 -1.69 4.43 -9.83
N GLU A 143 -1.36 4.32 -8.54
CA GLU A 143 -0.05 4.63 -7.93
C GLU A 143 0.46 6.10 -8.01
N GLU A 144 -0.33 7.04 -8.55
CA GLU A 144 -0.04 8.48 -8.42
C GLU A 144 -0.60 9.08 -7.11
N PRO A 145 -0.06 10.23 -6.62
CA PRO A 145 -0.63 10.94 -5.48
C PRO A 145 -2.09 11.37 -5.71
N ILE A 146 -2.90 11.34 -4.65
CA ILE A 146 -4.31 11.78 -4.67
C ILE A 146 -4.44 13.24 -5.13
N ALA A 147 -5.38 13.52 -6.04
CA ALA A 147 -5.66 14.88 -6.45
C ALA A 147 -6.19 15.69 -5.25
N LYS A 148 -5.78 16.96 -5.12
CA LYS A 148 -6.20 17.86 -4.02
C LYS A 148 -6.90 19.11 -4.53
N ASP A 149 -6.53 19.61 -5.70
CA ASP A 149 -7.06 20.85 -6.28
C ASP A 149 -8.20 20.56 -7.27
N ASN A 150 -9.13 21.52 -7.42
CA ASN A 150 -10.31 21.32 -8.28
C ASN A 150 -9.91 21.11 -9.74
N ASP A 151 -9.01 21.95 -10.26
CA ASP A 151 -8.59 21.91 -11.67
C ASP A 151 -7.75 20.66 -11.96
N GLU A 152 -6.92 20.25 -10.99
CA GLU A 152 -6.17 19.00 -11.02
C GLU A 152 -7.13 17.81 -11.14
N ALA A 153 -8.16 17.73 -10.28
CA ALA A 153 -9.13 16.65 -10.29
C ALA A 153 -9.95 16.62 -11.60
N LEU A 154 -10.41 17.77 -12.08
CA LEU A 154 -11.15 17.88 -13.35
C LEU A 154 -10.31 17.43 -14.55
N THR A 155 -9.00 17.62 -14.50
CA THR A 155 -8.07 17.21 -15.56
C THR A 155 -7.76 15.72 -15.46
N ARG A 156 -7.25 15.27 -14.31
CA ARG A 156 -6.75 13.89 -14.10
C ARG A 156 -7.87 12.86 -14.04
N LEU A 157 -9.04 13.21 -13.51
CA LEU A 157 -10.15 12.25 -13.30
C LEU A 157 -11.21 12.28 -14.40
N LYS A 158 -11.03 13.09 -15.45
CA LYS A 158 -11.98 13.26 -16.57
C LYS A 158 -12.38 11.95 -17.26
N GLY A 159 -11.43 11.02 -17.36
CA GLY A 159 -11.63 9.70 -17.99
C GLY A 159 -12.18 8.65 -17.02
N ILE A 160 -12.29 8.98 -15.73
CA ILE A 160 -12.66 8.04 -14.67
C ILE A 160 -14.05 8.37 -14.11
N ALA A 161 -14.23 9.60 -13.62
CA ALA A 161 -15.48 10.05 -13.04
C ALA A 161 -16.44 10.59 -14.10
N ASP A 162 -17.72 10.27 -13.97
CA ASP A 162 -18.79 10.84 -14.78
C ASP A 162 -19.12 12.26 -14.31
N TYR A 163 -19.03 12.50 -12.99
CA TYR A 163 -19.42 13.76 -12.34
C TYR A 163 -18.42 14.16 -11.25
N PHE A 164 -18.49 15.42 -10.81
CA PHE A 164 -17.63 15.99 -9.78
C PHE A 164 -18.46 16.75 -8.74
N LEU A 165 -18.28 16.42 -7.47
CA LEU A 165 -18.84 17.12 -6.31
C LEU A 165 -17.74 17.91 -5.61
N LEU A 166 -17.69 19.20 -5.91
CA LEU A 166 -16.61 20.12 -5.52
C LEU A 166 -17.02 21.06 -4.38
N HIS A 167 -16.02 21.67 -3.73
CA HIS A 167 -16.21 22.81 -2.84
C HIS A 167 -15.00 23.77 -2.90
N ASN A 168 -15.20 24.98 -2.37
CA ASN A 168 -14.22 26.08 -2.39
C ASN A 168 -13.28 26.13 -1.18
N ARG A 169 -13.40 25.20 -0.22
CA ARG A 169 -12.33 25.01 0.79
C ARG A 169 -11.15 24.28 0.15
N ASP A 170 -9.99 24.91 0.15
CA ASP A 170 -8.77 24.31 -0.40
C ASP A 170 -8.22 23.21 0.49
N ILE A 171 -7.49 22.28 -0.14
CA ILE A 171 -6.77 21.21 0.52
C ILE A 171 -5.29 21.53 0.40
N PHE A 172 -4.70 21.96 1.52
CA PHE A 172 -3.30 22.39 1.53
C PHE A 172 -2.32 21.21 1.38
N SER A 173 -2.63 20.08 2.01
CA SER A 173 -1.78 18.89 2.01
C SER A 173 -2.59 17.64 1.69
N ARG A 174 -1.98 16.75 0.90
CA ARG A 174 -2.56 15.46 0.51
C ARG A 174 -2.49 14.48 1.68
N TYR A 175 -3.60 13.84 1.99
CA TYR A 175 -3.67 12.75 2.96
C TYR A 175 -4.58 11.65 2.44
N ASP A 176 -4.01 10.49 2.17
CA ASP A 176 -4.78 9.26 1.97
C ASP A 176 -5.53 8.85 3.25
N ASP A 177 -6.56 8.04 3.07
CA ASP A 177 -7.23 7.37 4.17
C ASP A 177 -6.30 6.32 4.79
N SER A 178 -6.16 6.38 6.11
CA SER A 178 -5.43 5.36 6.87
C SER A 178 -6.14 4.01 6.82
N VAL A 179 -5.38 2.91 6.80
CA VAL A 179 -5.89 1.54 6.74
C VAL A 179 -5.32 0.74 7.90
N TYR A 180 -6.19 0.06 8.64
CA TYR A 180 -5.84 -0.72 9.81
C TYR A 180 -6.50 -2.10 9.78
N MET A 181 -5.87 -3.05 10.43
CA MET A 181 -6.42 -4.37 10.75
C MET A 181 -6.33 -4.58 12.26
N VAL A 182 -7.13 -5.50 12.82
CA VAL A 182 -7.07 -5.85 14.24
C VAL A 182 -6.75 -7.32 14.36
N GLU A 183 -5.51 -7.62 14.78
CA GLU A 183 -5.03 -8.97 15.08
C GLU A 183 -4.54 -8.97 16.54
N GLY A 184 -5.48 -9.18 17.47
CA GLY A 184 -5.31 -8.96 18.92
C GLY A 184 -5.20 -7.48 19.31
N LYS A 185 -4.37 -6.69 18.61
CA LYS A 185 -4.27 -5.23 18.72
C LYS A 185 -4.42 -4.56 17.34
N PRO A 186 -4.83 -3.29 17.26
CA PRO A 186 -4.81 -2.54 16.01
C PRO A 186 -3.41 -2.49 15.41
N GLN A 187 -3.30 -2.81 14.13
CA GLN A 187 -2.07 -2.78 13.33
C GLN A 187 -2.28 -1.88 12.12
N ALA A 188 -1.39 -0.92 11.92
CA ALA A 188 -1.44 -0.02 10.77
C ALA A 188 -0.92 -0.74 9.52
N ILE A 189 -1.75 -0.83 8.50
CA ILE A 189 -1.32 -1.20 7.14
C ILE A 189 -0.90 0.06 6.37
N ARG A 190 -1.59 1.17 6.63
CA ARG A 190 -1.26 2.50 6.10
C ARG A 190 -1.53 3.56 7.16
N ARG A 191 -0.49 4.31 7.53
CA ARG A 191 -0.58 5.47 8.43
C ARG A 191 -0.64 6.77 7.63
N ALA A 192 -1.80 7.44 7.61
CA ALA A 192 -2.01 8.70 6.91
C ALA A 192 -3.03 9.58 7.67
N ARG A 193 -4.20 9.89 7.08
CA ARG A 193 -5.23 10.75 7.69
C ARG A 193 -5.59 10.29 9.11
N GLY A 194 -5.66 11.26 10.03
CA GLY A 194 -6.02 11.04 11.43
C GLY A 194 -4.84 10.67 12.34
N TYR A 195 -3.71 10.23 11.76
CA TYR A 195 -2.52 9.83 12.51
C TYR A 195 -1.35 10.76 12.22
N ALA A 196 -0.99 10.96 10.96
CA ALA A 196 0.01 11.96 10.61
C ALA A 196 -0.56 13.38 10.82
N PRO A 197 0.22 14.32 11.37
CA PRO A 197 1.66 14.24 11.66
C PRO A 197 1.99 13.98 13.15
N TYR A 198 1.12 13.31 13.91
CA TYR A 198 1.36 13.03 15.34
C TYR A 198 2.61 12.16 15.53
N PRO A 199 3.57 12.55 16.38
CA PRO A 199 4.86 11.88 16.45
C PRO A 199 4.78 10.50 17.11
N THR A 200 5.75 9.65 16.75
CA THR A 200 6.15 8.51 17.58
C THR A 200 7.19 9.00 18.59
N PHE A 201 7.05 8.57 19.85
CA PHE A 201 7.98 8.95 20.92
C PHE A 201 9.17 7.98 20.95
N LEU A 202 10.37 8.56 20.93
CA LEU A 202 11.62 7.83 20.99
C LEU A 202 12.02 7.61 22.47
N PRO A 203 12.65 6.47 22.80
CA PRO A 203 13.19 6.23 24.15
C PRO A 203 14.47 7.03 24.43
N PHE A 204 14.93 7.83 23.47
CA PHE A 204 16.15 8.63 23.56
C PHE A 204 15.96 9.98 22.84
N ARG A 205 16.83 10.94 23.19
CA ARG A 205 16.91 12.21 22.49
C ARG A 205 17.67 12.03 21.17
N SER A 206 16.99 12.25 20.05
CA SER A 206 17.56 12.15 18.71
C SER A 206 18.18 13.46 18.24
N LYS A 207 19.15 13.32 17.34
CA LYS A 207 19.62 14.41 16.47
C LYS A 207 18.52 14.79 15.47
N GLN A 208 18.73 15.87 14.72
CA GLN A 208 17.82 16.24 13.64
C GLN A 208 18.13 15.42 12.39
N VAL A 209 17.35 14.37 12.16
CA VAL A 209 17.56 13.42 11.06
C VAL A 209 16.38 13.52 10.09
N LEU A 210 16.66 13.50 8.79
CA LEU A 210 15.68 13.16 7.77
C LEU A 210 15.95 11.73 7.30
N ALA A 211 15.06 10.79 7.64
CA ALA A 211 15.08 9.44 7.11
C ALA A 211 14.13 9.34 5.91
N CYS A 212 14.66 9.05 4.73
CA CYS A 212 13.92 9.10 3.46
C CYS A 212 13.02 7.88 3.21
N GLY A 213 13.21 6.78 3.95
CA GLY A 213 12.42 5.55 3.79
C GLY A 213 12.87 4.67 2.62
N GLY A 214 12.02 3.72 2.25
CA GLY A 214 12.20 2.84 1.08
C GLY A 214 11.39 3.30 -0.14
N GLU A 215 11.37 2.52 -1.22
CA GLU A 215 10.67 2.91 -2.45
C GLU A 215 9.15 2.71 -2.39
N LEU A 216 8.73 1.52 -1.98
CA LEU A 216 7.32 1.14 -1.97
C LEU A 216 6.65 1.57 -0.66
N LYS A 217 5.41 2.04 -0.79
CA LYS A 217 4.58 2.54 0.31
C LYS A 217 5.29 3.56 1.20
N ASN A 218 6.12 4.41 0.59
CA ASN A 218 7.06 5.29 1.26
C ASN A 218 6.39 6.16 2.34
N THR A 219 7.15 6.35 3.42
CA THR A 219 7.02 7.47 4.36
C THR A 219 8.43 7.94 4.70
N PHE A 220 8.62 9.25 4.84
CA PHE A 220 9.82 9.79 5.46
C PHE A 220 9.58 10.07 6.94
N CYS A 221 10.66 10.25 7.69
CA CYS A 221 10.62 10.62 9.09
C CYS A 221 11.59 11.76 9.39
N LEU A 222 11.13 12.77 10.12
CA LEU A 222 11.99 13.80 10.70
C LEU A 222 12.08 13.63 12.20
N THR A 223 13.27 13.69 12.78
CA THR A 223 13.45 13.57 14.23
C THR A 223 13.84 14.89 14.88
N LYS A 224 13.39 15.11 16.11
CA LYS A 224 13.83 16.22 16.97
C LYS A 224 13.52 15.91 18.42
N ASP A 225 14.51 16.08 19.29
CA ASP A 225 14.42 15.72 20.70
C ASP A 225 13.94 14.25 20.83
N GLU A 226 12.98 13.92 21.69
CA GLU A 226 12.43 12.56 21.81
C GLU A 226 11.30 12.25 20.81
N HIS A 227 11.20 12.95 19.68
CA HIS A 227 10.10 12.79 18.72
C HIS A 227 10.59 12.35 17.34
N ALA A 228 9.84 11.42 16.75
CA ALA A 228 9.94 11.00 15.36
C ALA A 228 8.63 11.33 14.63
N PHE A 229 8.69 12.34 13.75
CA PHE A 229 7.57 12.83 12.95
C PHE A 229 7.52 12.07 11.61
N LEU A 230 6.84 10.92 11.61
CA LEU A 230 6.57 10.20 10.37
C LEU A 230 5.55 10.97 9.52
N SER A 231 5.84 11.08 8.22
CA SER A 231 4.94 11.63 7.23
C SER A 231 3.65 10.81 7.13
N GLN A 232 2.65 11.37 6.43
CA GLN A 232 1.62 10.53 5.84
C GLN A 232 2.22 9.61 4.79
N HIS A 233 1.51 8.53 4.45
CA HIS A 233 1.79 7.71 3.28
C HIS A 233 1.99 8.59 2.04
N ILE A 234 3.16 8.50 1.43
CA ILE A 234 3.52 9.23 0.21
C ILE A 234 3.09 8.44 -1.02
N GLY A 235 3.23 7.10 -0.97
CA GLY A 235 2.93 6.20 -2.08
C GLY A 235 4.17 5.46 -2.56
N ASP A 236 4.12 4.92 -3.77
CA ASP A 236 5.25 4.23 -4.39
C ASP A 236 6.12 5.26 -5.13
N MET A 237 7.38 5.36 -4.74
CA MET A 237 8.35 6.35 -5.25
C MET A 237 8.87 5.96 -6.65
N GLU A 238 7.97 5.76 -7.62
CA GLU A 238 8.33 5.23 -8.96
C GLU A 238 8.26 6.27 -10.08
N ASN A 239 7.77 7.48 -9.79
CA ASN A 239 7.54 8.53 -10.78
C ASN A 239 7.85 9.94 -10.23
N GLU A 240 7.94 10.89 -11.14
CA GLU A 240 8.28 12.29 -10.85
C GLU A 240 7.19 12.94 -9.98
N GLU A 241 5.92 12.65 -10.22
CA GLU A 241 4.80 13.22 -9.47
C GLU A 241 4.83 12.83 -7.98
N THR A 242 5.21 11.58 -7.67
CA THR A 242 5.39 11.12 -6.29
C THR A 242 6.64 11.72 -5.66
N LEU A 243 7.75 11.84 -6.41
CA LEU A 243 8.96 12.48 -5.93
C LEU A 243 8.73 13.97 -5.60
N GLU A 244 8.08 14.73 -6.49
CA GLU A 244 7.68 16.11 -6.20
C GLU A 244 6.77 16.19 -4.97
N HIS A 245 5.83 15.24 -4.82
CA HIS A 245 4.99 15.18 -3.63
C HIS A 245 5.80 14.95 -2.35
N PHE A 246 6.77 14.04 -2.40
CA PHE A 246 7.69 13.74 -1.31
C PHE A 246 8.47 14.99 -0.90
N GLU A 247 9.16 15.65 -1.84
CA GLU A 247 9.99 16.83 -1.58
C GLU A 247 9.19 17.98 -0.96
N ASN A 248 8.04 18.30 -1.56
CA ASN A 248 7.14 19.33 -1.06
C ASN A 248 6.67 19.03 0.38
N THR A 249 6.44 17.75 0.69
CA THR A 249 6.00 17.33 2.03
C THR A 249 7.15 17.37 3.03
N VAL A 250 8.37 16.99 2.63
CA VAL A 250 9.59 17.13 3.47
C VAL A 250 9.77 18.60 3.87
N GLU A 251 9.72 19.51 2.90
CA GLU A 251 9.88 20.95 3.17
C GLU A 251 8.76 21.51 4.05
N LEU A 252 7.53 21.02 3.86
CA LEU A 252 6.42 21.37 4.75
C LEU A 252 6.69 20.90 6.19
N TYR A 253 7.13 19.67 6.41
CA TYR A 253 7.38 19.15 7.76
C TYR A 253 8.58 19.84 8.41
N LYS A 254 9.65 20.13 7.67
CA LYS A 254 10.78 20.94 8.14
C LYS A 254 10.31 22.29 8.69
N LYS A 255 9.45 22.99 7.94
CA LYS A 255 8.85 24.27 8.37
C LYS A 255 7.92 24.10 9.58
N LEU A 256 7.04 23.10 9.55
CA LEU A 256 6.04 22.86 10.60
C LEU A 256 6.69 22.57 11.96
N PHE A 257 7.74 21.74 11.97
CA PHE A 257 8.41 21.31 13.20
C PHE A 257 9.70 22.09 13.52
N ARG A 258 10.07 23.04 12.65
CA ARG A 258 11.31 23.82 12.74
C ARG A 258 12.51 22.89 12.88
N ILE A 259 12.64 22.00 11.90
CA ILE A 259 13.70 20.98 11.81
C ILE A 259 14.63 21.34 10.67
N GLU A 260 15.91 21.41 10.98
CA GLU A 260 17.02 21.55 10.05
C GLU A 260 17.86 20.27 10.18
N PRO A 261 17.66 19.28 9.29
CA PRO A 261 18.38 18.02 9.38
C PRO A 261 19.89 18.22 9.30
N GLU A 262 20.63 17.54 10.17
CA GLU A 262 22.09 17.42 10.13
C GLU A 262 22.55 16.08 9.53
N ILE A 263 21.63 15.11 9.50
CA ILE A 263 21.85 13.75 9.00
C ILE A 263 20.73 13.41 8.02
N MET A 264 21.09 12.75 6.93
CA MET A 264 20.16 12.16 6.00
C MET A 264 20.35 10.63 5.99
N ALA A 265 19.32 9.90 6.40
CA ALA A 265 19.32 8.45 6.43
C ALA A 265 18.50 7.90 5.26
N TYR A 266 18.97 6.84 4.63
CA TYR A 266 18.36 6.27 3.42
C TYR A 266 18.59 4.76 3.36
N ASP A 267 17.76 4.06 2.58
CA ASP A 267 17.91 2.62 2.36
C ASP A 267 19.22 2.31 1.61
N MET A 268 19.86 1.19 1.92
CA MET A 268 21.06 0.75 1.20
C MET A 268 20.85 0.49 -0.30
N HIS A 269 19.60 0.35 -0.77
CA HIS A 269 19.31 0.16 -2.18
C HIS A 269 19.73 1.38 -3.02
N PRO A 270 20.68 1.24 -3.97
CA PRO A 270 21.24 2.39 -4.69
C PRO A 270 20.29 3.02 -5.70
N GLU A 271 19.36 2.23 -6.26
CA GLU A 271 18.49 2.69 -7.34
C GLU A 271 17.17 3.35 -6.91
N TYR A 272 16.84 3.30 -5.61
CA TYR A 272 15.61 3.92 -5.11
C TYR A 272 15.61 5.43 -5.34
N LEU A 273 14.49 5.99 -5.80
CA LEU A 273 14.34 7.44 -5.93
C LEU A 273 14.53 8.14 -4.58
N SER A 274 14.05 7.53 -3.49
CA SER A 274 14.27 8.01 -2.12
C SER A 274 15.75 8.04 -1.73
N THR A 275 16.54 7.05 -2.15
CA THR A 275 18.00 7.02 -1.95
C THR A 275 18.72 8.04 -2.81
N LYS A 276 18.37 8.14 -4.09
CA LYS A 276 18.96 9.13 -5.02
C LYS A 276 18.72 10.55 -4.51
N TYR A 277 17.48 10.88 -4.14
CA TYR A 277 17.14 12.13 -3.46
C TYR A 277 18.03 12.37 -2.24
N ALA A 278 18.21 11.35 -1.40
CA ALA A 278 18.98 11.50 -0.18
C ALA A 278 20.47 11.82 -0.45
N LEU A 279 21.05 11.13 -1.42
CA LEU A 279 22.44 11.32 -1.81
C LEU A 279 22.65 12.70 -2.45
N ASP A 280 21.77 13.10 -3.37
CA ASP A 280 21.87 14.35 -4.10
C ASP A 280 21.65 15.55 -3.17
N ALA A 281 20.47 15.63 -2.53
CA ALA A 281 20.11 16.75 -1.67
C ALA A 281 20.99 16.84 -0.41
N GLY A 282 21.36 15.69 0.16
CA GLY A 282 22.22 15.66 1.34
C GLY A 282 23.66 16.07 1.03
N SER A 283 24.21 15.69 -0.13
CA SER A 283 25.54 16.13 -0.56
C SER A 283 25.58 17.63 -0.84
N GLU A 284 24.57 18.17 -1.52
CA GLU A 284 24.46 19.61 -1.79
C GLU A 284 24.39 20.46 -0.52
N GLN A 285 23.71 19.94 0.51
CA GLN A 285 23.57 20.60 1.82
C GLN A 285 24.73 20.30 2.78
N GLY A 286 25.69 19.45 2.40
CA GLY A 286 26.81 19.05 3.25
C GLY A 286 26.40 18.24 4.48
N LEU A 287 25.30 17.47 4.39
CA LEU A 287 24.77 16.66 5.48
C LEU A 287 25.55 15.34 5.63
N SER A 288 25.49 14.77 6.84
CA SER A 288 26.01 13.41 7.05
C SER A 288 25.05 12.39 6.45
N LEU A 289 25.52 11.65 5.45
CA LEU A 289 24.76 10.60 4.75
C LEU A 289 24.95 9.25 5.48
N ILE A 290 23.85 8.60 5.90
CA ILE A 290 23.89 7.31 6.61
C ILE A 290 23.03 6.26 5.88
N PRO A 291 23.62 5.23 5.26
CA PRO A 291 22.88 4.11 4.72
C PRO A 291 22.37 3.20 5.84
N VAL A 292 21.12 2.74 5.73
CA VAL A 292 20.47 1.83 6.69
C VAL A 292 19.95 0.60 5.94
N GLN A 293 20.20 -0.58 6.49
CA GLN A 293 19.75 -1.82 5.86
C GLN A 293 18.24 -2.02 6.06
N HIS A 294 17.53 -2.38 4.99
CA HIS A 294 16.07 -2.48 4.94
C HIS A 294 15.43 -3.31 6.06
N HIS A 295 15.92 -4.53 6.28
CA HIS A 295 15.37 -5.48 7.24
C HIS A 295 15.74 -5.11 8.68
N HIS A 296 16.91 -4.51 8.88
CA HIS A 296 17.30 -3.90 10.14
C HIS A 296 16.36 -2.74 10.49
N ALA A 297 16.00 -1.89 9.53
CA ALA A 297 15.03 -0.82 9.71
C ALA A 297 13.64 -1.36 10.11
N HIS A 298 13.16 -2.42 9.45
CA HIS A 298 11.90 -3.11 9.82
C HIS A 298 11.91 -3.53 11.29
N ILE A 299 12.95 -4.24 11.73
CA ILE A 299 13.03 -4.73 13.12
C ILE A 299 13.15 -3.57 14.11
N VAL A 300 14.00 -2.58 13.83
CA VAL A 300 14.18 -1.41 14.71
C VAL A 300 12.89 -0.61 14.87
N SER A 301 12.06 -0.50 13.83
CA SER A 301 10.76 0.16 13.91
C SER A 301 9.85 -0.52 14.96
N CYS A 302 9.83 -1.85 14.99
CA CYS A 302 9.08 -2.64 15.97
C CYS A 302 9.63 -2.46 17.39
N LEU A 303 10.95 -2.43 17.55
CA LEU A 303 11.58 -2.20 18.85
C LEU A 303 11.24 -0.83 19.43
N VAL A 304 11.29 0.22 18.60
CA VAL A 304 10.93 1.59 19.01
C VAL A 304 9.46 1.66 19.43
N GLU A 305 8.54 1.12 18.63
CA GLU A 305 7.10 1.14 18.95
C GLU A 305 6.78 0.39 20.25
N ASN A 306 7.45 -0.74 20.50
CA ASN A 306 7.22 -1.57 21.69
C ASN A 306 8.13 -1.21 22.87
N LYS A 307 8.96 -0.15 22.76
CA LYS A 307 9.89 0.32 23.80
C LYS A 307 10.82 -0.78 24.32
N VAL A 308 11.32 -1.61 23.40
CA VAL A 308 12.27 -2.67 23.70
C VAL A 308 13.69 -2.16 23.44
N GLU A 309 14.58 -2.37 24.41
CA GLU A 309 15.99 -2.00 24.32
C GLU A 309 16.88 -3.25 24.37
N GLY A 310 18.10 -3.11 23.83
CA GLY A 310 19.12 -4.16 23.80
C GLY A 310 19.01 -5.09 22.58
N PRO A 311 19.95 -6.05 22.47
CA PRO A 311 19.98 -6.98 21.36
C PRO A 311 18.79 -7.94 21.38
N VAL A 312 18.15 -8.13 20.23
CA VAL A 312 17.05 -9.07 20.01
C VAL A 312 17.36 -10.02 18.86
N ILE A 313 16.66 -11.15 18.82
CA ILE A 313 16.47 -11.89 17.58
C ILE A 313 15.26 -11.29 16.88
N GLY A 314 15.48 -10.61 15.76
CA GLY A 314 14.43 -10.10 14.89
C GLY A 314 14.25 -11.00 13.67
N VAL A 315 13.00 -11.21 13.28
CA VAL A 315 12.62 -11.95 12.07
C VAL A 315 11.96 -10.98 11.11
N ALA A 316 12.54 -10.82 9.93
CA ALA A 316 12.04 -9.90 8.91
C ALA A 316 11.62 -10.71 7.67
N LEU A 317 10.30 -10.82 7.47
CA LEU A 317 9.69 -11.49 6.33
C LEU A 317 9.07 -10.44 5.41
N ASP A 318 9.60 -10.30 4.22
CA ASP A 318 9.25 -9.25 3.26
C ASP A 318 9.28 -9.79 1.81
N GLY A 319 8.81 -9.00 0.87
CA GLY A 319 8.91 -9.24 -0.56
C GLY A 319 10.32 -9.01 -1.09
N THR A 320 10.89 -7.81 -0.92
CA THR A 320 12.16 -7.45 -1.56
C THR A 320 12.86 -6.37 -0.75
N GLY A 321 14.06 -6.66 -0.24
CA GLY A 321 14.96 -5.64 0.29
C GLY A 321 16.41 -5.88 -0.14
N TYR A 322 17.18 -4.81 -0.26
CA TYR A 322 18.58 -4.87 -0.70
C TYR A 322 19.46 -5.53 0.37
N GLY A 323 20.07 -6.65 0.02
CA GLY A 323 21.03 -7.36 0.85
C GLY A 323 22.39 -6.68 0.86
N THR A 324 23.12 -6.79 1.97
CA THR A 324 24.50 -6.25 2.06
C THR A 324 25.50 -7.00 1.18
N ASP A 325 25.11 -8.16 0.66
CA ASP A 325 25.87 -8.99 -0.28
C ASP A 325 25.45 -8.77 -1.74
N GLY A 326 24.59 -7.77 -2.01
CA GLY A 326 24.08 -7.46 -3.35
C GLY A 326 22.97 -8.40 -3.83
N THR A 327 22.49 -9.31 -2.98
CA THR A 327 21.34 -10.19 -3.29
C THR A 327 20.02 -9.60 -2.77
N ILE A 328 18.92 -10.27 -3.07
CA ILE A 328 17.59 -9.87 -2.58
C ILE A 328 17.28 -10.61 -1.28
N TRP A 329 17.07 -9.86 -0.20
CA TRP A 329 16.64 -10.38 1.09
C TRP A 329 15.11 -10.27 1.25
N GLY A 330 14.57 -11.03 2.18
CA GLY A 330 13.15 -11.01 2.54
C GLY A 330 12.70 -12.17 3.44
N GLY A 331 13.62 -12.96 3.96
CA GLY A 331 13.34 -14.11 4.82
C GLY A 331 14.44 -14.25 5.87
N GLU A 332 14.65 -13.19 6.65
CA GLU A 332 15.87 -12.97 7.42
C GLU A 332 15.70 -13.16 8.93
N PHE A 333 16.71 -13.74 9.56
CA PHE A 333 16.87 -13.82 11.01
C PHE A 333 18.10 -13.00 11.41
N LEU A 334 17.89 -11.90 12.11
CA LEU A 334 18.93 -10.96 12.52
C LEU A 334 19.07 -10.94 14.04
N LEU A 335 20.31 -10.96 14.54
CA LEU A 335 20.64 -10.53 15.90
C LEU A 335 20.95 -9.03 15.83
N CYS A 336 20.08 -8.17 16.35
CA CYS A 336 20.23 -6.72 16.16
C CYS A 336 19.76 -5.88 17.34
N ASP A 337 20.24 -4.64 17.38
CA ASP A 337 19.78 -3.56 18.26
C ASP A 337 19.56 -2.28 17.41
N PHE A 338 19.45 -1.10 18.03
CA PHE A 338 19.28 0.15 17.29
C PHE A 338 20.47 0.56 16.40
N ARG A 339 21.67 0.01 16.64
CA ARG A 339 22.92 0.48 16.03
C ARG A 339 23.49 -0.49 15.02
N SER A 340 23.29 -1.78 15.24
CA SER A 340 23.94 -2.82 14.46
C SER A 340 23.06 -4.05 14.30
N PHE A 341 23.37 -4.83 13.29
CA PHE A 341 22.76 -6.13 13.07
C PHE A 341 23.82 -7.14 12.63
N GLN A 342 23.59 -8.40 12.96
CA GLN A 342 24.28 -9.55 12.43
C GLN A 342 23.23 -10.50 11.84
N ARG A 343 23.41 -10.87 10.57
CA ARG A 343 22.57 -11.91 9.94
C ARG A 343 22.98 -13.27 10.48
N VAL A 344 22.06 -13.96 11.16
CA VAL A 344 22.32 -15.25 11.83
C VAL A 344 21.60 -16.42 11.16
N GLY A 345 20.65 -16.16 10.27
CA GLY A 345 19.99 -17.16 9.44
C GLY A 345 19.14 -16.50 8.35
N HIS A 346 18.83 -17.24 7.30
CA HIS A 346 17.93 -16.79 6.24
C HIS A 346 17.37 -17.98 5.46
N LEU A 347 16.31 -17.76 4.68
CA LEU A 347 15.85 -18.75 3.69
C LEU A 347 16.93 -18.98 2.64
N GLU A 348 17.08 -20.22 2.19
CA GLU A 348 18.06 -20.56 1.16
C GLU A 348 17.84 -19.72 -0.11
N TYR A 349 18.95 -19.29 -0.73
CA TYR A 349 18.87 -18.48 -1.93
C TYR A 349 18.35 -19.29 -3.11
N VAL A 350 17.31 -18.75 -3.75
CA VAL A 350 16.76 -19.27 -5.00
C VAL A 350 16.86 -18.24 -6.11
N PRO A 351 17.00 -18.65 -7.38
CA PRO A 351 17.02 -17.71 -8.50
C PRO A 351 15.62 -17.10 -8.73
N LEU A 352 15.60 -15.80 -9.04
CA LEU A 352 14.42 -15.02 -9.43
C LEU A 352 14.41 -14.81 -10.96
N PRO A 353 13.94 -15.78 -11.78
CA PRO A 353 14.14 -15.75 -13.23
C PRO A 353 13.37 -14.61 -13.91
N GLY A 354 14.12 -13.65 -14.44
CA GLY A 354 13.60 -12.44 -15.06
C GLY A 354 13.44 -11.26 -14.10
N GLY A 355 13.96 -11.35 -12.86
CA GLY A 355 13.89 -10.27 -11.87
C GLY A 355 12.44 -9.86 -11.59
N GLU A 356 12.10 -8.60 -11.87
CA GLU A 356 10.75 -8.05 -11.69
C GLU A 356 9.65 -8.83 -12.43
N ALA A 357 9.98 -9.48 -13.57
CA ALA A 357 9.01 -10.29 -14.28
C ALA A 357 8.45 -11.43 -13.41
N ALA A 358 9.27 -11.98 -12.52
CA ALA A 358 8.85 -13.05 -11.62
C ALA A 358 8.03 -12.55 -10.43
N ILE A 359 8.09 -11.25 -10.09
CA ILE A 359 7.17 -10.62 -9.15
C ILE A 359 5.77 -10.55 -9.78
N LYS A 360 5.66 -10.09 -11.03
CA LYS A 360 4.38 -9.97 -11.75
C LYS A 360 3.79 -11.34 -12.15
N LYS A 361 4.65 -12.33 -12.35
CA LYS A 361 4.30 -13.69 -12.78
C LYS A 361 4.83 -14.72 -11.76
N PRO A 362 4.17 -14.90 -10.61
CA PRO A 362 4.54 -15.88 -9.58
C PRO A 362 4.91 -17.30 -10.07
N TYR A 363 4.36 -17.78 -11.19
CA TYR A 363 4.78 -19.08 -11.75
C TYR A 363 6.27 -19.13 -12.11
N ARG A 364 6.90 -18.00 -12.42
CA ARG A 364 8.35 -17.91 -12.66
C ARG A 364 9.12 -18.23 -11.38
N MET A 365 8.62 -17.79 -10.22
CA MET A 365 9.20 -18.18 -8.93
C MET A 365 8.99 -19.65 -8.62
N ALA A 366 7.81 -20.20 -8.90
CA ALA A 366 7.58 -21.64 -8.76
C ALA A 366 8.61 -22.45 -9.57
N LEU A 367 8.89 -22.04 -10.81
CA LEU A 367 9.92 -22.68 -11.64
C LEU A 367 11.35 -22.51 -11.08
N GLY A 368 11.67 -21.35 -10.50
CA GLY A 368 12.94 -21.12 -9.81
C GLY A 368 13.15 -22.09 -8.64
N TYR A 369 12.12 -22.26 -7.79
CA TYR A 369 12.15 -23.23 -6.69
C TYR A 369 12.25 -24.67 -7.18
N LEU A 370 11.44 -25.08 -8.16
CA LEU A 370 11.50 -26.44 -8.71
C LEU A 370 12.88 -26.74 -9.30
N TYR A 371 13.49 -25.78 -10.00
CA TYR A 371 14.83 -25.93 -10.55
C TYR A 371 15.90 -26.07 -9.44
N THR A 372 15.83 -25.26 -8.38
CA THR A 372 16.79 -25.38 -7.28
C THR A 372 16.65 -26.70 -6.51
N LEU A 373 15.43 -27.20 -6.34
CA LEU A 373 15.16 -28.40 -5.53
C LEU A 373 15.28 -29.71 -6.31
N LEU A 374 14.96 -29.71 -7.61
CA LEU A 374 14.83 -30.91 -8.45
C LEU A 374 15.70 -30.86 -9.72
N GLU A 375 16.51 -29.82 -9.89
CA GLU A 375 17.32 -29.57 -11.09
C GLU A 375 16.46 -29.53 -12.36
N GLU A 376 16.80 -30.28 -13.40
CA GLU A 376 16.07 -30.28 -14.68
C GLU A 376 15.00 -31.37 -14.79
N ASP A 377 14.90 -32.25 -13.79
CA ASP A 377 14.12 -33.49 -13.85
C ASP A 377 12.71 -33.35 -13.24
N PHE A 378 12.12 -32.15 -13.32
CA PHE A 378 10.75 -31.91 -12.84
C PHE A 378 9.73 -31.94 -13.98
N SER A 379 8.66 -32.72 -13.79
CA SER A 379 7.48 -32.69 -14.67
C SER A 379 6.48 -31.64 -14.21
N LEU A 380 5.90 -30.90 -15.16
CA LEU A 380 4.85 -29.93 -14.90
C LEU A 380 3.45 -30.48 -15.14
N GLU A 381 3.31 -31.70 -15.71
CA GLU A 381 2.03 -32.21 -16.25
C GLU A 381 0.87 -32.23 -15.23
N SER A 382 1.18 -32.35 -13.94
CA SER A 382 0.19 -32.37 -12.85
C SER A 382 0.04 -31.03 -12.12
N LEU A 383 0.83 -30.01 -12.47
CA LEU A 383 0.83 -28.73 -11.78
C LEU A 383 -0.03 -27.69 -12.52
N PRO A 384 -0.70 -26.77 -11.81
CA PRO A 384 -1.44 -25.65 -12.41
C PRO A 384 -0.59 -24.80 -13.37
N ILE A 385 0.72 -24.74 -13.15
CA ILE A 385 1.70 -24.04 -13.99
C ILE A 385 2.01 -24.76 -15.32
N SER A 386 1.43 -25.94 -15.60
CA SER A 386 1.51 -26.62 -16.91
C SER A 386 0.96 -25.78 -18.07
N LYS A 387 0.12 -24.78 -17.77
CA LYS A 387 -0.52 -23.90 -18.76
C LYS A 387 0.41 -22.82 -19.31
N VAL A 388 1.61 -22.67 -18.76
CA VAL A 388 2.61 -21.71 -19.26
C VAL A 388 3.00 -22.09 -20.69
N ASN A 389 3.12 -21.09 -21.57
CA ASN A 389 3.52 -21.28 -22.96
C ASN A 389 4.89 -21.99 -23.05
N SER A 390 5.03 -22.94 -23.98
CA SER A 390 6.26 -23.75 -24.15
C SER A 390 7.50 -22.90 -24.41
N ASP A 391 7.38 -21.86 -25.24
CA ASP A 391 8.49 -20.99 -25.60
C ASP A 391 8.92 -20.15 -24.39
N GLU A 392 7.95 -19.66 -23.60
CA GLU A 392 8.23 -18.94 -22.35
C GLU A 392 8.90 -19.85 -21.32
N LEU A 393 8.45 -21.10 -21.20
CA LEU A 393 9.05 -22.09 -20.31
C LEU A 393 10.50 -22.40 -20.68
N ASP A 394 10.78 -22.59 -21.97
CA ASP A 394 12.14 -22.85 -22.45
C ASP A 394 13.07 -21.65 -22.21
N ILE A 395 12.58 -20.43 -22.39
CA ILE A 395 13.32 -19.21 -22.06
C ILE A 395 13.64 -19.17 -20.55
N ILE A 396 12.66 -19.46 -19.69
CA ILE A 396 12.87 -19.48 -18.23
C ILE A 396 13.91 -20.54 -17.85
N LYS A 397 13.82 -21.75 -18.41
CA LYS A 397 14.82 -22.81 -18.18
C LYS A 397 16.21 -22.37 -18.62
N GLN A 398 16.34 -21.67 -19.74
CA GLN A 398 17.63 -21.12 -20.18
C GLN A 398 18.16 -20.02 -19.24
N GLN A 399 17.28 -19.14 -18.73
CA GLN A 399 17.65 -18.12 -17.75
C GLN A 399 18.23 -18.78 -16.49
N LEU A 400 17.55 -19.81 -15.98
CA LEU A 400 17.95 -20.56 -14.79
C LEU A 400 19.30 -21.28 -15.01
N ARG A 401 19.42 -22.06 -16.10
CA ARG A 401 20.65 -22.80 -16.45
C ARG A 401 21.89 -21.90 -16.58
N ARG A 402 21.72 -20.71 -17.15
CA ARG A 402 22.83 -19.79 -17.46
C ARG A 402 23.02 -18.68 -16.41
N GLY A 403 22.13 -18.59 -15.41
CA GLY A 403 22.12 -17.48 -14.45
C GLY A 403 21.85 -16.11 -15.09
N ILE A 404 21.17 -16.05 -16.24
CA ILE A 404 20.92 -14.80 -16.96
C ILE A 404 19.69 -14.12 -16.36
N ASN A 405 19.83 -12.85 -15.94
CA ASN A 405 18.75 -12.04 -15.34
C ASN A 405 18.00 -12.81 -14.24
N SER A 406 18.73 -13.59 -13.44
CA SER A 406 18.19 -14.46 -12.40
C SER A 406 18.88 -14.15 -11.07
N PRO A 407 18.71 -12.93 -10.51
CA PRO A 407 19.31 -12.59 -9.23
C PRO A 407 18.83 -13.56 -8.15
N LEU A 408 19.68 -13.80 -7.15
CA LEU A 408 19.34 -14.66 -6.03
C LEU A 408 18.46 -13.92 -5.03
N THR A 409 17.46 -14.61 -4.51
CA THR A 409 16.55 -14.10 -3.50
C THR A 409 16.34 -15.10 -2.36
N SER A 410 16.26 -14.58 -1.13
CA SER A 410 15.89 -15.31 0.09
C SER A 410 14.52 -14.86 0.60
N SER A 411 13.70 -14.29 -0.28
CA SER A 411 12.44 -13.66 0.08
C SER A 411 11.34 -14.63 0.49
N ALA A 412 10.74 -14.38 1.66
CA ALA A 412 9.53 -15.06 2.10
C ALA A 412 8.32 -14.69 1.21
N GLY A 413 8.21 -13.44 0.76
CA GLY A 413 7.16 -13.05 -0.19
C GLY A 413 7.25 -13.85 -1.50
N ARG A 414 8.46 -14.06 -2.03
CA ARG A 414 8.67 -14.89 -3.23
C ARG A 414 8.39 -16.37 -3.00
N LEU A 415 8.61 -16.87 -1.78
CA LEU A 415 8.18 -18.22 -1.39
C LEU A 415 6.66 -18.36 -1.42
N PHE A 416 5.92 -17.39 -0.85
CA PHE A 416 4.46 -17.37 -0.91
C PHE A 416 3.94 -17.29 -2.35
N ASP A 417 4.56 -16.45 -3.19
CA ASP A 417 4.25 -16.36 -4.62
C ASP A 417 4.43 -17.72 -5.33
N ALA A 418 5.55 -18.41 -5.07
CA ALA A 418 5.82 -19.74 -5.62
C ALA A 418 4.77 -20.76 -5.19
N VAL A 419 4.46 -20.83 -3.90
CA VAL A 419 3.45 -21.76 -3.37
C VAL A 419 2.08 -21.46 -3.97
N SER A 420 1.67 -20.19 -4.01
CA SER A 420 0.41 -19.74 -4.62
C SER A 420 0.27 -20.22 -6.07
N ALA A 421 1.33 -20.09 -6.86
CA ALA A 421 1.34 -20.56 -8.24
C ALA A 421 1.26 -22.10 -8.35
N LEU A 422 2.00 -22.81 -7.48
CA LEU A 422 2.01 -24.28 -7.44
C LEU A 422 0.66 -24.88 -7.05
N VAL A 423 -0.07 -24.27 -6.12
CA VAL A 423 -1.40 -24.75 -5.71
C VAL A 423 -2.54 -24.20 -6.57
N GLY A 424 -2.23 -23.34 -7.55
CA GLY A 424 -3.19 -22.82 -8.51
C GLY A 424 -4.06 -21.68 -7.99
N VAL A 425 -3.65 -21.01 -6.91
CA VAL A 425 -4.32 -19.81 -6.39
C VAL A 425 -4.07 -18.63 -7.32
N ARG A 426 -2.81 -18.30 -7.57
CA ARG A 426 -2.44 -17.16 -8.41
C ARG A 426 -1.10 -17.37 -9.11
N GLY A 427 -1.12 -17.34 -10.44
CA GLY A 427 0.08 -17.42 -11.30
C GLY A 427 0.53 -16.07 -11.85
N GLU A 428 -0.36 -15.08 -11.93
CA GLU A 428 -0.09 -13.71 -12.38
C GLU A 428 -0.81 -12.72 -11.45
N ILE A 429 -0.15 -11.61 -11.12
CA ILE A 429 -0.67 -10.61 -10.19
C ILE A 429 -0.95 -9.27 -10.87
N ASP A 430 -1.96 -8.58 -10.35
CA ASP A 430 -2.39 -7.25 -10.75
C ASP A 430 -1.86 -6.15 -9.81
N TYR A 431 -1.51 -6.52 -8.59
CA TYR A 431 -1.00 -5.63 -7.56
C TYR A 431 -0.04 -6.38 -6.63
N GLU A 432 0.82 -5.62 -5.97
CA GLU A 432 1.84 -6.14 -5.06
C GLU A 432 1.24 -7.07 -4.00
N ALA A 433 1.93 -8.20 -3.75
CA ALA A 433 1.58 -9.23 -2.77
C ALA A 433 0.24 -9.96 -3.00
N GLN A 434 -0.44 -9.76 -4.14
CA GLN A 434 -1.74 -10.39 -4.41
C GLN A 434 -1.73 -11.92 -4.26
N ALA A 435 -0.69 -12.60 -4.76
CA ALA A 435 -0.60 -14.05 -4.67
C ALA A 435 -0.45 -14.52 -3.21
N ALA A 436 0.38 -13.85 -2.41
CA ALA A 436 0.51 -14.11 -0.99
C ALA A 436 -0.80 -13.87 -0.22
N ILE A 437 -1.49 -12.75 -0.51
CA ILE A 437 -2.77 -12.39 0.12
C ILE A 437 -3.85 -13.42 -0.24
N GLU A 438 -4.01 -13.77 -1.53
CA GLU A 438 -5.02 -14.75 -1.95
C GLU A 438 -4.71 -16.16 -1.42
N LEU A 439 -3.42 -16.51 -1.24
CA LEU A 439 -3.03 -17.77 -0.61
C LEU A 439 -3.42 -17.81 0.87
N GLU A 440 -3.25 -16.71 1.60
CA GLU A 440 -3.72 -16.58 2.98
C GLU A 440 -5.24 -16.73 3.07
N MET A 441 -6.01 -16.23 2.09
CA MET A 441 -7.46 -16.38 2.08
C MET A 441 -7.93 -17.82 1.90
N LEU A 442 -7.11 -18.68 1.29
CA LEU A 442 -7.39 -20.10 1.08
C LEU A 442 -7.07 -20.96 2.32
N ALA A 443 -6.03 -20.59 3.06
CA ALA A 443 -5.57 -21.30 4.26
C ALA A 443 -6.56 -21.14 5.43
#